data_AF-A0A369SQ05-F1
#
_entry.id   AF-A0A369SQ05-F1
#
_cell.length_a   1.000
_cell.length_b   1.000
_cell.length_c   1.000
_cell.angle_alpha   90.00
_cell.angle_beta   90.00
_cell.angle_gamma   90.00
#
_symmetry.space_group_name_H-M   'P 1'
#
loop_
_entity.id
_entity.type
_entity.pdbx_description
1 polymer ?
#
loop_
_entity_poly.entity_id
_entity_poly.type
_entity_poly.pdbx_seq_one_letter_code
_entity_poly.pdbx_strand_id
1 'polypeptide(L)'
;MPSLLQNNPVARILAWTFGIMGILGNLTILWHQHKCKLLKIRAHNSSNTHQQHATRKTSLVTRYLICNLAIADLLGSIYLIIIASADVYYGYHYPNVFRNPNRGNVTNPWLLSPFCHLSRFIFFLSSIMSIALTFVIAVDRFIAVIFPYSKFRFDLYRCRIITTACWFIVICYALIPTIRHLIYRITKGFDSNSNLCLYRDVVRKHTFNFIRSRQIIYFILTGAIIVLYNAIIIYVKLKSSNMRSQLNKVEKKIFLVMLFITISNIFTLLPTFLVMIFSNNREFNISIQSFQLMLPIFIFAIYFSAAINPIIYFVFTNSSKYKAILSSCFKTQKETTIPLNTHCSTLQKSNFVDS
;
A
#
# COMPACT_ATOMS: atom_id res chain seq x y z
N MET A 1 -13.00 -19.34 21.36
CA MET A 1 -13.82 -18.29 22.01
C MET A 1 -14.53 -17.53 20.92
N PRO A 2 -15.88 -17.60 20.83
CA PRO A 2 -16.63 -16.94 19.76
C PRO A 2 -16.31 -15.45 19.73
N SER A 3 -15.93 -14.97 18.55
CA SER A 3 -15.34 -13.65 18.34
C SER A 3 -15.84 -13.04 17.01
N LEU A 4 -15.38 -11.84 16.66
CA LEU A 4 -15.76 -11.15 15.42
C LEU A 4 -15.49 -12.00 14.16
N LEU A 5 -14.36 -12.71 14.14
CA LEU A 5 -13.95 -13.64 13.09
C LEU A 5 -14.57 -15.04 13.25
N GLN A 6 -15.61 -15.20 14.07
CA GLN A 6 -16.41 -16.42 14.18
C GLN A 6 -15.60 -17.69 14.51
N ASN A 7 -14.57 -17.60 15.36
CA ASN A 7 -13.62 -18.68 15.64
C ASN A 7 -12.84 -19.17 14.39
N ASN A 8 -12.61 -18.33 13.38
CA ASN A 8 -11.77 -18.68 12.25
C ASN A 8 -10.27 -18.43 12.58
N PRO A 9 -9.48 -19.47 12.94
CA PRO A 9 -8.08 -19.28 13.32
C PRO A 9 -7.23 -18.79 12.14
N VAL A 10 -7.54 -19.24 10.93
CA VAL A 10 -6.84 -18.84 9.71
C VAL A 10 -6.99 -17.34 9.48
N ALA A 11 -8.22 -16.82 9.53
CA ALA A 11 -8.47 -15.39 9.37
C ALA A 11 -7.73 -14.55 10.43
N ARG A 12 -7.70 -15.02 11.69
CA ARG A 12 -6.97 -14.34 12.78
C ARG A 12 -5.47 -14.29 12.53
N ILE A 13 -4.86 -15.42 12.13
CA ILE A 13 -3.44 -15.51 11.80
C ILE A 13 -3.12 -14.59 10.62
N LEU A 14 -3.93 -14.61 9.56
CA LEU A 14 -3.74 -13.76 8.39
C LEU A 14 -3.81 -12.27 8.74
N ALA A 15 -4.79 -11.85 9.55
CA ALA A 15 -4.93 -10.45 9.95
C ALA A 15 -3.70 -9.95 10.72
N TRP A 16 -3.22 -10.71 11.71
CA TRP A 16 -2.01 -10.34 12.46
C TRP A 16 -0.75 -10.34 11.59
N THR A 17 -0.54 -11.41 10.82
CA THR A 17 0.68 -11.56 10.01
C THR A 17 0.77 -10.49 8.93
N PHE A 18 -0.28 -10.31 8.12
CA PHE A 18 -0.28 -9.31 7.05
C PHE A 18 -0.29 -7.88 7.60
N GLY A 19 -1.01 -7.63 8.71
CA GLY A 19 -1.01 -6.33 9.37
C GLY A 19 0.38 -5.91 9.87
N ILE A 20 1.07 -6.78 10.61
CA ILE A 20 2.41 -6.48 11.15
C ILE A 20 3.43 -6.34 10.02
N MET A 21 3.46 -7.29 9.08
CA MET A 21 4.39 -7.24 7.95
C MET A 21 4.18 -5.98 7.09
N GLY A 22 2.92 -5.64 6.81
CA GLY A 22 2.58 -4.44 6.04
C GLY A 22 2.98 -3.15 6.77
N ILE A 23 2.79 -3.04 8.09
CA ILE A 23 3.24 -1.88 8.87
C ILE A 23 4.75 -1.73 8.80
N LEU A 24 5.50 -2.78 9.15
CA LEU A 24 6.97 -2.73 9.17
C LEU A 24 7.54 -2.46 7.78
N GLY A 25 7.04 -3.14 6.76
CA GLY A 25 7.48 -2.99 5.38
C GLY A 25 7.24 -1.57 4.85
N ASN A 26 6.03 -1.03 5.02
CA ASN A 26 5.72 0.30 4.47
C ASN A 26 6.39 1.43 5.25
N LEU A 27 6.52 1.32 6.58
CA LEU A 27 7.26 2.29 7.39
C LEU A 27 8.75 2.32 7.02
N THR A 28 9.37 1.16 6.77
CA THR A 28 10.78 1.12 6.34
C THR A 28 11.00 1.75 4.98
N ILE A 29 10.07 1.62 4.03
CA ILE A 29 10.13 2.35 2.75
C ILE A 29 10.12 3.86 3.01
N LEU A 30 9.12 4.35 3.76
CA LEU A 30 8.95 5.77 4.04
C LEU A 30 10.18 6.35 4.75
N TRP A 31 10.67 5.65 5.78
CA TRP A 31 11.89 6.01 6.49
C TRP A 31 13.10 6.08 5.58
N HIS A 32 13.33 5.05 4.76
CA HIS A 32 14.45 4.99 3.83
C HIS A 32 14.40 6.13 2.80
N GLN A 33 13.22 6.42 2.26
CA GLN A 33 13.02 7.51 1.31
C GLN A 33 13.27 8.88 1.97
N HIS A 34 12.78 9.07 3.19
CA HIS A 34 12.99 10.29 3.98
C HIS A 34 14.48 10.52 4.29
N LYS A 35 15.19 9.51 4.81
CA LYS A 35 16.63 9.58 5.10
C LYS A 35 17.45 9.88 3.84
N CYS A 36 17.12 9.25 2.71
CA CYS A 36 17.77 9.55 1.44
C CYS A 36 17.55 10.99 0.96
N LYS A 37 16.38 11.56 1.22
CA LYS A 37 16.07 12.95 0.87
C LYS A 37 16.94 13.91 1.71
N LEU A 38 17.03 13.67 3.01
CA LEU A 38 17.86 14.46 3.94
C LEU A 38 19.35 14.41 3.57
N LEU A 39 19.89 13.23 3.29
CA LEU A 39 21.30 13.08 2.91
C LEU A 39 21.63 13.79 1.58
N LYS A 40 20.71 13.81 0.61
CA LYS A 40 20.90 14.52 -0.65
C LYS A 40 20.84 16.04 -0.51
N ILE A 41 20.06 16.56 0.43
CA ILE A 41 20.04 18.01 0.74
C ILE A 41 21.40 18.45 1.29
N ARG A 42 22.07 17.59 2.09
CA ARG A 42 23.38 17.87 2.69
C ARG A 42 24.56 17.76 1.73
N ALA A 43 24.44 16.99 0.64
CA ALA A 43 25.55 16.64 -0.24
C ALA A 43 25.61 17.46 -1.55
N HIS A 44 25.08 18.70 -1.57
CA HIS A 44 24.95 19.46 -2.81
C HIS A 44 26.31 19.99 -3.30
N ASN A 45 26.94 19.26 -4.23
CA ASN A 45 27.81 19.82 -5.27
C ASN A 45 27.82 18.89 -6.50
N SER A 46 28.08 19.50 -7.66
CA SER A 46 28.41 18.91 -8.96
C SER A 46 27.33 18.98 -10.05
N SER A 47 27.79 19.55 -11.17
CA SER A 47 27.14 19.72 -12.46
C SER A 47 26.85 18.38 -13.13
N ASN A 48 25.69 18.26 -13.79
CA ASN A 48 25.25 17.02 -14.45
C ASN A 48 24.78 17.30 -15.88
N THR A 49 25.13 16.38 -16.78
CA THR A 49 24.78 16.36 -18.21
C THR A 49 23.28 16.09 -18.48
N HIS A 50 22.77 16.50 -19.65
CA HIS A 50 21.35 16.44 -20.03
C HIS A 50 20.71 15.04 -19.93
N GLN A 51 21.45 13.96 -20.23
CA GLN A 51 20.93 12.59 -20.18
C GLN A 51 20.79 12.06 -18.74
N GLN A 52 21.62 12.54 -17.81
CA GLN A 52 21.47 12.29 -16.37
C GLN A 52 20.28 13.04 -15.76
N HIS A 53 19.87 14.17 -16.35
CA HIS A 53 18.72 14.94 -15.87
C HIS A 53 17.38 14.21 -16.10
N ALA A 54 17.19 13.56 -17.26
CA ALA A 54 15.95 12.83 -17.57
C ALA A 54 15.76 11.58 -16.68
N THR A 55 16.85 10.83 -16.45
CA THR A 55 16.85 9.66 -15.54
C THR A 55 16.64 10.08 -14.09
N ARG A 56 17.24 11.21 -13.65
CA ARG A 56 17.02 11.79 -12.31
C ARG A 56 15.57 12.22 -12.10
N LYS A 57 14.95 12.94 -13.04
CA LYS A 57 13.52 13.35 -12.95
C LYS A 57 12.59 12.13 -12.83
N THR A 58 12.79 11.12 -13.68
CA THR A 58 12.03 9.86 -13.64
C THR A 58 12.14 9.17 -12.29
N SER A 59 13.35 9.11 -11.72
CA SER A 59 13.57 8.50 -10.41
C SER A 59 12.87 9.24 -9.26
N LEU A 60 12.63 10.54 -9.39
CA LEU A 60 11.92 11.33 -8.37
C LEU A 60 10.42 11.09 -8.41
N VAL A 61 9.83 11.04 -9.60
CA VAL A 61 8.40 10.73 -9.79
C VAL A 61 8.08 9.32 -9.28
N THR A 62 8.88 8.31 -9.67
CA THR A 62 8.70 6.94 -9.18
C THR A 62 8.75 6.87 -7.65
N ARG A 63 9.73 7.53 -7.03
CA ARG A 63 9.90 7.56 -5.58
C ARG A 63 8.68 8.17 -4.88
N TYR A 64 8.20 9.30 -5.38
CA TYR A 64 7.02 9.97 -4.85
C TYR A 64 5.76 9.10 -4.93
N LEU A 65 5.54 8.43 -6.07
CA LEU A 65 4.41 7.51 -6.23
C LEU A 65 4.51 6.29 -5.31
N ILE A 66 5.71 5.72 -5.16
CA ILE A 66 5.96 4.60 -4.23
C ILE A 66 5.72 5.02 -2.78
N CYS A 67 6.09 6.24 -2.38
CA CYS A 67 5.76 6.75 -1.05
C CYS A 67 4.25 6.86 -0.83
N ASN A 68 3.51 7.38 -1.80
CA ASN A 68 2.05 7.46 -1.70
C ASN A 68 1.42 6.07 -1.62
N LEU A 69 1.95 5.10 -2.39
CA LEU A 69 1.48 3.72 -2.34
C LEU A 69 1.76 3.10 -0.96
N ALA A 70 2.95 3.32 -0.41
CA ALA A 70 3.30 2.87 0.94
C ALA A 70 2.39 3.48 2.03
N ILE A 71 1.95 4.74 1.87
CA ILE A 71 0.98 5.36 2.78
C ILE A 71 -0.39 4.67 2.67
N ALA A 72 -0.87 4.40 1.46
CA ALA A 72 -2.14 3.70 1.25
C ALA A 72 -2.10 2.25 1.79
N ASP A 73 -1.00 1.54 1.56
CA ASP A 73 -0.77 0.17 2.06
C ASP A 73 -0.64 0.14 3.60
N LEU A 74 -0.01 1.16 4.20
CA LEU A 74 0.07 1.32 5.66
C LEU A 74 -1.33 1.48 6.27
N LEU A 75 -2.20 2.29 5.67
CA LEU A 75 -3.60 2.42 6.09
C LEU A 75 -4.31 1.06 6.06
N GLY A 76 -4.15 0.30 4.97
CA GLY A 76 -4.71 -1.05 4.87
C GLY A 76 -4.20 -2.02 5.95
N SER A 77 -2.91 -1.91 6.27
CA SER A 77 -2.28 -2.71 7.33
C SER A 77 -2.80 -2.34 8.73
N ILE A 78 -3.03 -1.05 8.98
CA ILE A 78 -3.65 -0.55 10.22
C ILE A 78 -5.07 -1.12 10.37
N TYR A 79 -5.86 -1.16 9.28
CA TYR A 79 -7.18 -1.79 9.32
C TYR A 79 -7.12 -3.26 9.79
N LEU A 80 -6.17 -4.05 9.28
CA LEU A 80 -6.01 -5.45 9.72
C LEU A 80 -5.69 -5.54 11.21
N ILE A 81 -4.81 -4.68 11.73
CA ILE A 81 -4.48 -4.66 13.17
C ILE A 81 -5.69 -4.27 14.01
N ILE A 82 -6.49 -3.29 13.58
CA ILE A 82 -7.71 -2.91 14.30
C ILE A 82 -8.68 -4.09 14.36
N ILE A 83 -8.94 -4.77 13.24
CA ILE A 83 -9.85 -5.92 13.22
C ILE A 83 -9.33 -7.09 14.05
N ALA A 84 -8.03 -7.40 13.97
CA ALA A 84 -7.42 -8.47 14.75
C ALA A 84 -7.46 -8.17 16.27
N SER A 85 -7.20 -6.92 16.66
CA SER A 85 -7.27 -6.47 18.05
C SER A 85 -8.71 -6.48 18.56
N ALA A 86 -9.66 -6.02 17.75
CA ALA A 86 -11.08 -6.07 18.08
C ALA A 86 -11.55 -7.53 18.25
N ASP A 87 -11.12 -8.45 17.38
CA ASP A 87 -11.47 -9.88 17.47
C ASP A 87 -11.09 -10.48 18.82
N VAL A 88 -9.88 -10.17 19.31
CA VAL A 88 -9.42 -10.58 20.64
C VAL A 88 -10.22 -9.89 21.75
N TYR A 89 -10.34 -8.56 21.69
CA TYR A 89 -11.00 -7.77 22.74
C TYR A 89 -12.47 -8.16 22.93
N TYR A 90 -13.26 -8.17 21.86
CA TYR A 90 -14.68 -8.47 21.93
C TYR A 90 -14.96 -9.95 22.14
N GLY A 91 -14.09 -10.84 21.65
CA GLY A 91 -14.18 -12.27 21.94
C GLY A 91 -13.95 -12.60 23.43
N TYR A 92 -13.12 -11.81 24.12
CA TYR A 92 -12.85 -11.97 25.55
C TYR A 92 -13.88 -11.25 26.44
N HIS A 93 -14.24 -10.00 26.14
CA HIS A 93 -15.08 -9.16 27.01
C HIS A 93 -16.59 -9.33 26.78
N TYR A 94 -17.02 -9.79 25.61
CA TYR A 94 -18.44 -9.93 25.27
C TYR A 94 -18.81 -11.34 24.77
N PRO A 95 -18.33 -12.43 25.42
CA PRO A 95 -18.48 -13.79 24.89
C PRO A 95 -19.94 -14.20 24.72
N ASN A 96 -20.82 -13.77 25.64
CA ASN A 96 -22.25 -14.09 25.59
C ASN A 96 -22.95 -13.46 24.38
N VAL A 97 -22.54 -12.26 23.97
CA VAL A 97 -23.10 -11.54 22.82
C VAL A 97 -22.70 -12.23 21.51
N PHE A 98 -21.42 -12.60 21.38
CA PHE A 98 -20.91 -13.24 20.16
C PHE A 98 -21.18 -14.76 20.09
N ARG A 99 -21.49 -15.41 21.22
CA ARG A 99 -21.91 -16.82 21.29
C ARG A 99 -23.41 -17.02 21.04
N ASN A 100 -24.23 -16.00 21.28
CA ASN A 100 -25.69 -16.13 21.21
C ASN A 100 -26.12 -16.67 19.83
N PRO A 101 -26.91 -17.75 19.76
CA PRO A 101 -27.49 -18.24 18.50
C PRO A 101 -28.61 -17.32 17.98
N ASN A 102 -29.32 -16.61 18.87
CA ASN A 102 -30.45 -15.71 18.56
C ASN A 102 -30.01 -14.24 18.52
N ARG A 103 -29.14 -13.90 17.55
CA ARG A 103 -28.49 -12.58 17.47
C ARG A 103 -29.35 -11.44 16.91
N GLY A 104 -30.55 -11.73 16.41
CA GLY A 104 -31.35 -10.80 15.61
C GLY A 104 -31.73 -9.50 16.34
N ASN A 105 -31.90 -9.55 17.66
CA ASN A 105 -32.35 -8.41 18.47
C ASN A 105 -31.27 -7.77 19.35
N VAL A 106 -30.04 -8.31 19.34
CA VAL A 106 -28.95 -7.84 20.19
C VAL A 106 -28.14 -6.77 19.46
N THR A 107 -27.74 -5.73 20.19
CA THR A 107 -26.82 -4.71 19.67
C THR A 107 -25.40 -5.26 19.61
N ASN A 108 -24.73 -5.10 18.48
CA ASN A 108 -23.31 -5.44 18.36
C ASN A 108 -22.46 -4.27 18.88
N PRO A 109 -21.79 -4.40 20.05
CA PRO A 109 -21.05 -3.30 20.67
C PRO A 109 -19.84 -2.87 19.83
N TRP A 110 -19.33 -3.71 18.94
CA TRP A 110 -18.25 -3.34 18.02
C TRP A 110 -18.69 -2.24 17.04
N LEU A 111 -19.94 -2.30 16.56
CA LEU A 111 -20.45 -1.32 15.59
C LEU A 111 -20.60 0.09 16.16
N LEU A 112 -20.62 0.22 17.49
CA LEU A 112 -20.66 1.50 18.20
C LEU A 112 -19.26 2.09 18.43
N SER A 113 -18.21 1.29 18.28
CA SER A 113 -16.85 1.70 18.56
C SER A 113 -16.34 2.71 17.53
N PRO A 114 -15.65 3.80 17.95
CA PRO A 114 -15.00 4.71 17.01
C PRO A 114 -13.96 3.99 16.12
N PHE A 115 -13.36 2.91 16.62
CA PHE A 115 -12.42 2.09 15.86
C PHE A 115 -13.09 1.29 14.73
N CYS A 116 -14.37 0.95 14.84
CA CYS A 116 -15.13 0.39 13.73
C CYS A 116 -15.37 1.48 12.68
N HIS A 117 -15.87 2.66 13.07
CA HIS A 117 -16.05 3.77 12.13
C HIS A 117 -14.76 4.12 11.37
N LEU A 118 -13.63 4.18 12.08
CA LEU A 118 -12.31 4.37 11.50
C LEU A 118 -11.93 3.23 10.56
N SER A 119 -12.10 1.96 10.98
CA SER A 119 -11.85 0.77 10.15
C SER A 119 -12.61 0.80 8.84
N ARG A 120 -13.89 1.17 8.88
CA ARG A 120 -14.74 1.25 7.68
C ARG A 120 -14.19 2.27 6.68
N PHE A 121 -13.86 3.47 7.17
CA PHE A 121 -13.28 4.52 6.35
C PHE A 121 -11.93 4.07 5.75
N ILE A 122 -11.04 3.56 6.58
CA ILE A 122 -9.71 3.09 6.17
C ILE A 122 -9.81 1.98 5.14
N PHE A 123 -10.72 1.01 5.31
CA PHE A 123 -10.89 -0.11 4.37
C PHE A 123 -11.17 0.36 2.94
N PHE A 124 -12.15 1.26 2.76
CA PHE A 124 -12.49 1.78 1.43
C PHE A 124 -11.42 2.73 0.90
N LEU A 125 -10.83 3.56 1.77
CA LEU A 125 -9.77 4.48 1.40
C LEU A 125 -8.53 3.74 0.90
N SER A 126 -7.98 2.82 1.70
CA SER A 126 -6.74 2.11 1.39
C SER A 126 -6.88 1.25 0.14
N SER A 127 -8.00 0.53 -0.01
CA SER A 127 -8.17 -0.42 -1.11
C SER A 127 -8.29 0.28 -2.47
N ILE A 128 -9.05 1.38 -2.57
CA ILE A 128 -9.21 2.11 -3.82
C ILE A 128 -7.98 2.97 -4.11
N MET A 129 -7.38 3.59 -3.08
CA MET A 129 -6.20 4.44 -3.27
C MET A 129 -5.01 3.61 -3.81
N SER A 130 -4.81 2.40 -3.30
CA SER A 130 -3.69 1.54 -3.72
C SER A 130 -3.77 1.16 -5.20
N ILE A 131 -4.96 0.77 -5.70
CA ILE A 131 -5.13 0.45 -7.13
C ILE A 131 -5.07 1.71 -8.01
N ALA A 132 -5.61 2.84 -7.55
CA ALA A 132 -5.51 4.11 -8.27
C ALA A 132 -4.05 4.56 -8.42
N LEU A 133 -3.24 4.46 -7.36
CA LEU A 133 -1.81 4.77 -7.41
C LEU A 133 -1.05 3.78 -8.30
N THR A 134 -1.39 2.49 -8.25
CA THR A 134 -0.80 1.48 -9.14
C THR A 134 -1.07 1.83 -10.61
N PHE A 135 -2.28 2.28 -10.93
CA PHE A 135 -2.63 2.75 -12.27
C PHE A 135 -1.82 4.00 -12.67
N VAL A 136 -1.72 4.99 -11.80
CA VAL A 136 -0.90 6.19 -12.04
C VAL A 136 0.56 5.82 -12.31
N ILE A 137 1.11 4.83 -11.59
CA ILE A 137 2.47 4.34 -11.85
C ILE A 137 2.54 3.63 -13.21
N ALA A 138 1.57 2.80 -13.57
CA ALA A 138 1.55 2.13 -14.88
C ALA A 138 1.54 3.16 -16.03
N VAL A 139 0.74 4.23 -15.92
CA VAL A 139 0.70 5.33 -16.90
C VAL A 139 2.05 6.05 -16.97
N ASP A 140 2.64 6.39 -15.82
CA ASP A 140 3.96 7.01 -15.77
C ASP A 140 5.04 6.14 -16.46
N ARG A 141 5.03 4.82 -16.21
CA ARG A 141 5.92 3.87 -16.87
C ARG A 141 5.66 3.79 -18.37
N PHE A 142 4.41 3.73 -18.79
CA PHE A 142 4.01 3.69 -20.19
C PHE A 142 4.53 4.89 -20.96
N ILE A 143 4.29 6.10 -20.44
CA ILE A 143 4.76 7.34 -21.07
C ILE A 143 6.29 7.38 -21.11
N ALA A 144 6.95 7.01 -20.02
CA ALA A 144 8.42 7.04 -19.94
C ALA A 144 9.10 6.10 -20.94
N VAL A 145 8.52 4.91 -21.20
CA VAL A 145 9.12 3.89 -22.08
C VAL A 145 8.77 4.13 -23.55
N ILE A 146 7.50 4.42 -23.86
CA ILE A 146 7.04 4.51 -25.25
C ILE A 146 7.30 5.89 -25.84
N PHE A 147 7.20 6.93 -25.02
CA PHE A 147 7.31 8.33 -25.44
C PHE A 147 8.43 9.09 -24.69
N PRO A 148 9.70 8.68 -24.82
CA PRO A 148 10.80 9.19 -24.00
C PRO A 148 11.04 10.71 -24.10
N TYR A 149 10.71 11.32 -25.26
CA TYR A 149 10.86 12.75 -25.55
C TYR A 149 9.55 13.54 -25.48
N SER A 150 8.46 12.92 -25.03
CA SER A 150 7.16 13.59 -25.01
C SER A 150 7.07 14.66 -23.93
N LYS A 151 6.43 15.79 -24.28
CA LYS A 151 6.05 16.84 -23.33
C LYS A 151 5.04 16.35 -22.27
N PHE A 152 4.44 15.18 -22.48
CA PHE A 152 3.51 14.54 -21.55
C PHE A 152 4.20 13.71 -20.47
N ARG A 153 5.55 13.63 -20.45
CA ARG A 153 6.27 12.96 -19.36
C ARG A 153 5.83 13.53 -18.02
N PHE A 154 5.55 12.65 -17.06
CA PHE A 154 5.17 13.10 -15.73
C PHE A 154 6.35 13.83 -15.12
N ASP A 155 6.11 15.09 -14.75
CA ASP A 155 6.96 15.80 -13.82
C ASP A 155 6.33 15.75 -12.42
N LEU A 156 7.13 16.00 -11.40
CA LEU A 156 6.73 15.92 -10.02
C LEU A 156 5.53 16.82 -9.71
N TYR A 157 5.44 17.98 -10.35
CA TYR A 157 4.29 18.90 -10.22
C TYR A 157 2.98 18.25 -10.67
N ARG A 158 2.94 17.73 -11.91
CA ARG A 158 1.74 17.05 -12.45
C ARG A 158 1.39 15.82 -11.62
N CYS A 159 2.40 15.06 -11.22
CA CYS A 159 2.21 13.89 -10.37
C CYS A 159 1.58 14.24 -9.03
N ARG A 160 2.01 15.34 -8.37
CA ARG A 160 1.38 15.83 -7.13
C ARG A 160 -0.09 16.16 -7.34
N ILE A 161 -0.43 16.95 -8.36
CA ILE A 161 -1.82 17.32 -8.66
C ILE A 161 -2.68 16.06 -8.84
N ILE A 162 -2.23 15.11 -9.68
CA ILE A 162 -2.95 13.85 -9.92
C ILE A 162 -3.14 13.08 -8.63
N THR A 163 -2.07 12.89 -7.83
CA THR A 163 -2.18 12.13 -6.57
C THR A 163 -3.09 12.81 -5.55
N THR A 164 -3.06 14.14 -5.44
CA THR A 164 -3.92 14.90 -4.54
C THR A 164 -5.39 14.79 -4.97
N ALA A 165 -5.67 14.86 -6.28
CA ALA A 165 -7.00 14.63 -6.81
C ALA A 165 -7.48 13.20 -6.53
N CYS A 166 -6.63 12.19 -6.72
CA CYS A 166 -6.95 10.81 -6.36
C CYS A 166 -7.30 10.69 -4.87
N TRP A 167 -6.47 11.24 -3.97
CA TRP A 167 -6.75 11.23 -2.53
C TRP A 167 -8.11 11.85 -2.22
N PHE A 168 -8.40 13.03 -2.76
CA PHE A 168 -9.67 13.72 -2.53
C PHE A 168 -10.87 12.88 -3.00
N ILE A 169 -10.84 12.36 -4.23
CA ILE A 169 -11.92 11.55 -4.80
C ILE A 169 -12.15 10.29 -3.95
N VAL A 170 -11.07 9.60 -3.56
CA VAL A 170 -11.17 8.35 -2.79
C VAL A 170 -11.63 8.62 -1.36
N ILE A 171 -11.20 9.72 -0.73
CA ILE A 171 -11.70 10.15 0.58
C ILE A 171 -13.21 10.39 0.53
N CYS A 172 -13.69 11.16 -0.45
CA CYS A 172 -15.12 11.40 -0.64
C CYS A 172 -15.89 10.08 -0.80
N TYR A 173 -15.37 9.15 -1.62
CA TYR A 173 -15.97 7.83 -1.78
C TYR A 173 -16.00 7.02 -0.47
N ALA A 174 -14.89 6.99 0.28
CA ALA A 174 -14.76 6.24 1.53
C ALA A 174 -15.58 6.83 2.70
N LEU A 175 -15.93 8.12 2.64
CA LEU A 175 -16.79 8.77 3.62
C LEU A 175 -18.25 8.37 3.49
N ILE A 176 -18.75 8.08 2.28
CA ILE A 176 -20.15 7.65 2.04
C ILE A 176 -20.60 6.54 3.01
N PRO A 177 -19.92 5.39 3.10
CA PRO A 177 -20.35 4.29 3.96
C PRO A 177 -20.22 4.63 5.46
N THR A 178 -19.28 5.51 5.80
CA THR A 178 -19.03 5.94 7.18
C THR A 178 -20.13 6.89 7.66
N ILE A 179 -20.47 7.90 6.86
CA ILE A 179 -21.53 8.87 7.13
C ILE A 179 -22.90 8.19 7.18
N ARG A 180 -23.20 7.30 6.21
CA ARG A 180 -24.45 6.52 6.21
C ARG A 180 -24.64 5.75 7.52
N HIS A 181 -23.61 5.04 7.98
CA HIS A 181 -23.70 4.30 9.23
C HIS A 181 -23.95 5.21 10.45
N LEU A 182 -23.32 6.39 10.50
CA LEU A 182 -23.53 7.37 11.57
C LEU A 182 -24.97 7.89 11.61
N ILE A 183 -25.53 8.23 10.45
CA ILE A 183 -26.90 8.77 10.34
C ILE A 183 -27.95 7.73 10.77
N TYR A 184 -27.86 6.50 10.27
CA TYR A 184 -28.89 5.48 10.48
C TYR A 184 -28.66 4.56 11.69
N ARG A 185 -27.58 4.78 12.46
CA ARG A 185 -27.21 4.02 13.67
C ARG A 185 -27.39 2.51 13.53
N ILE A 186 -26.79 1.96 12.47
CA ILE A 186 -26.94 0.55 12.08
C ILE A 186 -26.13 -0.34 13.02
N THR A 187 -26.78 -0.81 14.09
CA THR A 187 -26.09 -1.45 15.23
C THR A 187 -26.47 -2.91 15.47
N LYS A 188 -27.55 -3.38 14.81
CA LYS A 188 -28.06 -4.75 14.92
C LYS A 188 -27.53 -5.60 13.75
N GLY A 189 -26.32 -6.15 13.89
CA GLY A 189 -25.64 -6.88 12.82
C GLY A 189 -24.45 -7.72 13.29
N PHE A 190 -24.49 -9.02 12.98
CA PHE A 190 -23.44 -10.00 13.31
C PHE A 190 -22.95 -10.79 12.10
N ASP A 191 -23.36 -10.39 10.90
CA ASP A 191 -22.86 -10.93 9.64
C ASP A 191 -21.40 -10.50 9.41
N SER A 192 -20.69 -11.21 8.53
CA SER A 192 -19.26 -10.97 8.29
C SER A 192 -18.97 -9.53 7.86
N ASN A 193 -19.89 -8.88 7.15
CA ASN A 193 -19.77 -7.46 6.80
C ASN A 193 -19.79 -6.55 8.04
N SER A 194 -20.70 -6.78 8.98
CA SER A 194 -20.75 -6.02 10.24
C SER A 194 -19.51 -6.28 11.09
N ASN A 195 -19.08 -7.54 11.22
CA ASN A 195 -17.96 -7.89 12.08
C ASN A 195 -16.62 -7.37 11.55
N LEU A 196 -16.44 -7.35 10.23
CA LEU A 196 -15.28 -6.74 9.57
C LEU A 196 -15.41 -5.21 9.42
N CYS A 197 -16.48 -4.62 9.96
CA CYS A 197 -16.79 -3.21 9.86
C CYS A 197 -16.80 -2.67 8.41
N LEU A 198 -17.37 -3.43 7.49
CA LEU A 198 -17.58 -3.02 6.10
C LEU A 198 -18.83 -2.15 5.98
N TYR A 199 -19.15 -1.76 4.75
CA TYR A 199 -20.39 -1.06 4.49
C TYR A 199 -21.59 -1.97 4.67
N ARG A 200 -22.54 -1.51 5.49
CA ARG A 200 -23.86 -2.11 5.66
C ARG A 200 -24.85 -0.98 5.82
N ASP A 201 -25.91 -1.07 5.03
CA ASP A 201 -26.98 -0.09 4.97
C ASP A 201 -28.31 -0.72 5.39
N VAL A 202 -29.25 0.10 5.86
CA VAL A 202 -30.63 -0.34 6.17
C VAL A 202 -31.27 -0.93 4.92
N VAL A 203 -31.02 -0.33 3.76
CA VAL A 203 -31.48 -0.82 2.46
C VAL A 203 -30.39 -1.70 1.84
N ARG A 204 -30.63 -3.01 1.78
CA ARG A 204 -29.69 -4.00 1.22
C ARG A 204 -29.19 -3.63 -0.19
N LYS A 205 -30.06 -3.05 -1.03
CA LYS A 205 -29.70 -2.61 -2.39
C LYS A 205 -28.59 -1.56 -2.40
N HIS A 206 -28.58 -0.61 -1.46
CA HIS A 206 -27.50 0.37 -1.35
C HIS A 206 -26.17 -0.28 -0.98
N THR A 207 -26.19 -1.21 -0.01
CA THR A 207 -25.01 -2.01 0.36
C THR A 207 -24.42 -2.72 -0.85
N PHE A 208 -25.27 -3.45 -1.55
CA PHE A 208 -24.89 -4.22 -2.72
C PHE A 208 -24.34 -3.35 -3.85
N ASN A 209 -25.04 -2.26 -4.21
CA ASN A 209 -24.62 -1.35 -5.27
C ASN A 209 -23.28 -0.68 -4.93
N PHE A 210 -23.06 -0.29 -3.67
CA PHE A 210 -21.80 0.33 -3.27
C PHE A 210 -20.64 -0.67 -3.33
N ILE A 211 -20.80 -1.86 -2.75
CA ILE A 211 -19.78 -2.92 -2.84
C ILE A 211 -19.51 -3.27 -4.30
N ARG A 212 -20.55 -3.38 -5.14
CA ARG A 212 -20.44 -3.61 -6.59
C ARG A 212 -19.68 -2.49 -7.29
N SER A 213 -19.96 -1.23 -6.98
CA SER A 213 -19.26 -0.08 -7.58
C SER A 213 -17.76 -0.11 -7.31
N ARG A 214 -17.36 -0.50 -6.08
CA ARG A 214 -15.94 -0.70 -5.73
C ARG A 214 -15.29 -1.75 -6.62
N GLN A 215 -15.98 -2.88 -6.84
CA GLN A 215 -15.47 -3.95 -7.71
C GLN A 215 -15.33 -3.46 -9.16
N ILE A 216 -16.33 -2.74 -9.68
CA ILE A 216 -16.28 -2.19 -11.04
C ILE A 216 -15.09 -1.25 -11.21
N ILE A 217 -14.88 -0.30 -10.28
CA ILE A 217 -13.73 0.60 -10.28
C ILE A 217 -12.42 -0.20 -10.32
N TYR A 218 -12.34 -1.22 -9.47
CA TYR A 218 -11.17 -2.09 -9.40
C TYR A 218 -10.90 -2.84 -10.72
N PHE A 219 -11.93 -3.43 -11.35
CA PHE A 219 -11.80 -4.15 -12.62
C PHE A 219 -11.37 -3.23 -13.76
N ILE A 220 -11.97 -2.05 -13.86
CA ILE A 220 -11.65 -1.06 -14.89
C ILE A 220 -10.18 -0.65 -14.77
N LEU A 221 -9.73 -0.28 -13.56
CA LEU A 221 -8.34 0.13 -13.33
C LEU A 221 -7.36 -1.01 -13.59
N THR A 222 -7.69 -2.22 -13.15
CA THR A 222 -6.85 -3.41 -13.37
C THR A 222 -6.73 -3.75 -14.86
N GLY A 223 -7.85 -3.75 -15.58
CA GLY A 223 -7.85 -3.97 -17.04
C GLY A 223 -7.01 -2.92 -17.76
N ALA A 224 -7.15 -1.65 -17.38
CA ALA A 224 -6.33 -0.57 -17.94
C ALA A 224 -4.84 -0.76 -17.64
N ILE A 225 -4.47 -1.17 -16.42
CA ILE A 225 -3.09 -1.49 -16.06
C ILE A 225 -2.54 -2.63 -16.95
N ILE A 226 -3.30 -3.72 -17.12
CA ILE A 226 -2.90 -4.87 -17.94
C ILE A 226 -2.66 -4.43 -19.40
N VAL A 227 -3.56 -3.62 -19.96
CA VAL A 227 -3.41 -3.08 -21.33
C VAL A 227 -2.14 -2.24 -21.45
N LEU A 228 -1.88 -1.33 -20.50
CA LEU A 228 -0.69 -0.48 -20.50
C LEU A 228 0.60 -1.31 -20.45
N TYR A 229 0.69 -2.32 -19.57
CA TYR A 229 1.88 -3.17 -19.50
C TYR A 229 2.08 -4.05 -20.73
N ASN A 230 1.00 -4.61 -21.30
CA ASN A 230 1.09 -5.36 -22.56
C ASN A 230 1.62 -4.48 -23.68
N ALA A 231 1.12 -3.24 -23.80
CA ALA A 231 1.62 -2.29 -24.79
C ALA A 231 3.11 -1.97 -24.58
N ILE A 232 3.57 -1.80 -23.34
CA ILE A 232 5.00 -1.64 -23.03
C ILE A 232 5.81 -2.86 -23.47
N ILE A 233 5.35 -4.07 -23.14
CA ILE A 233 6.05 -5.32 -23.47
C ILE A 233 6.15 -5.50 -24.99
N ILE A 234 5.06 -5.28 -25.72
CA ILE A 234 5.02 -5.36 -27.18
C ILE A 234 6.00 -4.33 -27.78
N TYR A 235 5.94 -3.08 -27.33
CA TYR A 235 6.84 -2.02 -27.79
C TYR A 235 8.31 -2.37 -27.58
N VAL A 236 8.66 -2.87 -26.39
CA VAL A 236 10.04 -3.27 -26.06
C VAL A 236 10.51 -4.45 -26.91
N LYS A 237 9.65 -5.43 -27.18
CA LYS A 237 9.96 -6.57 -28.07
C LYS A 237 10.20 -6.13 -29.51
N LEU A 238 9.32 -5.28 -30.05
CA LEU A 238 9.41 -4.81 -31.44
C LEU A 238 10.66 -3.96 -31.70
N LYS A 239 11.12 -3.19 -30.72
CA LYS A 239 12.26 -2.26 -30.87
C LYS A 239 13.59 -2.81 -30.33
N SER A 240 13.63 -4.10 -30.00
CA SER A 240 14.70 -4.79 -29.25
C SER A 240 16.08 -4.77 -29.93
N SER A 241 16.18 -4.68 -31.27
CA SER A 241 17.48 -4.65 -31.96
C SER A 241 18.25 -3.32 -31.77
N ASN A 242 17.56 -2.18 -31.65
CA ASN A 242 18.18 -0.86 -31.48
C ASN A 242 18.06 -0.26 -30.07
N MET A 243 17.13 -0.75 -29.23
CA MET A 243 16.88 -0.17 -27.89
C MET A 243 17.42 -0.98 -26.70
N ARG A 244 17.86 -2.23 -26.89
CA ARG A 244 18.49 -3.00 -25.79
C ARG A 244 19.80 -2.35 -25.32
N SER A 245 20.40 -1.50 -26.16
CA SER A 245 21.52 -0.62 -25.83
C SER A 245 21.11 0.72 -25.18
N GLN A 246 19.87 1.19 -25.39
CA GLN A 246 19.39 2.50 -24.91
C GLN A 246 18.61 2.46 -23.59
N LEU A 247 17.90 1.35 -23.28
CA LEU A 247 17.18 1.24 -22.00
C LEU A 247 18.18 0.90 -20.88
N ASN A 248 18.51 1.92 -20.08
CA ASN A 248 19.46 1.80 -18.98
C ASN A 248 19.08 0.63 -18.05
N LYS A 249 20.09 -0.10 -17.53
CA LYS A 249 19.90 -1.22 -16.56
C LYS A 249 18.97 -0.84 -15.40
N VAL A 250 18.99 0.42 -14.99
CA VAL A 250 18.14 1.00 -13.93
C VAL A 250 16.66 1.05 -14.34
N GLU A 251 16.33 1.48 -15.55
CA GLU A 251 14.95 1.60 -16.02
C GLU A 251 14.30 0.22 -16.23
N LYS A 252 15.07 -0.74 -16.78
CA LYS A 252 14.64 -2.14 -16.86
C LYS A 252 14.34 -2.73 -15.49
N LYS A 253 15.19 -2.43 -14.49
CA LYS A 253 14.98 -2.88 -13.11
C LYS A 253 13.70 -2.28 -12.53
N ILE A 254 13.49 -0.97 -12.68
CA ILE A 254 12.28 -0.27 -12.23
C ILE A 254 11.03 -0.87 -12.88
N PHE A 255 11.06 -1.14 -14.19
CA PHE A 255 9.95 -1.77 -14.90
C PHE A 255 9.59 -3.14 -14.31
N LEU A 256 10.58 -4.00 -14.04
CA LEU A 256 10.34 -5.32 -13.43
C LEU A 256 9.73 -5.20 -12.03
N VAL A 257 10.21 -4.26 -11.20
CA VAL A 257 9.62 -4.00 -9.87
C VAL A 257 8.13 -3.70 -10.00
N MET A 258 7.78 -2.79 -10.90
CA MET A 258 6.41 -2.32 -11.06
C MET A 258 5.49 -3.38 -11.69
N LEU A 259 6.04 -4.21 -12.58
CA LEU A 259 5.35 -5.37 -13.13
C LEU A 259 5.03 -6.39 -12.02
N PHE A 260 6.00 -6.74 -11.17
CA PHE A 260 5.76 -7.66 -10.06
C PHE A 260 4.77 -7.10 -9.04
N ILE A 261 4.85 -5.80 -8.70
CA ILE A 261 3.86 -5.11 -7.84
C ILE A 261 2.45 -5.23 -8.44
N THR A 262 2.34 -5.09 -9.76
CA THR A 262 1.07 -5.19 -10.46
C THR A 262 0.52 -6.62 -10.44
N ILE A 263 1.37 -7.62 -10.69
CA ILE A 263 1.00 -9.03 -10.63
C ILE A 263 0.56 -9.42 -9.22
N SER A 264 1.29 -8.98 -8.17
CA SER A 264 0.89 -9.24 -6.79
C SER A 264 -0.48 -8.64 -6.51
N ASN A 265 -0.71 -7.38 -6.88
CA ASN A 265 -2.01 -6.72 -6.68
C ASN A 265 -3.14 -7.51 -7.37
N ILE A 266 -2.97 -7.92 -8.63
CA ILE A 266 -3.97 -8.71 -9.36
C ILE A 266 -4.26 -10.04 -8.67
N PHE A 267 -3.22 -10.79 -8.29
CA PHE A 267 -3.36 -12.12 -7.70
C PHE A 267 -4.08 -12.08 -6.36
N THR A 268 -3.76 -11.09 -5.51
CA THR A 268 -4.38 -10.92 -4.19
C THR A 268 -5.88 -10.63 -4.23
N LEU A 269 -6.41 -10.27 -5.40
CA LEU A 269 -7.80 -9.84 -5.59
C LEU A 269 -8.67 -10.90 -6.27
N LEU A 270 -8.06 -11.93 -6.87
CA LEU A 270 -8.74 -13.12 -7.38
C LEU A 270 -9.72 -13.75 -6.36
N PRO A 271 -9.39 -13.87 -5.06
CA PRO A 271 -10.31 -14.49 -4.11
C PRO A 271 -11.60 -13.68 -3.90
N THR A 272 -11.52 -12.33 -3.93
CA THR A 272 -12.71 -11.47 -3.78
C THR A 272 -13.64 -11.55 -4.99
N PHE A 273 -13.08 -11.74 -6.18
CA PHE A 273 -13.85 -11.96 -7.40
C PHE A 273 -14.61 -13.29 -7.36
N LEU A 274 -13.92 -14.37 -6.97
CA LEU A 274 -14.52 -15.70 -6.86
C LEU A 274 -15.73 -15.68 -5.90
N VAL A 275 -15.61 -15.00 -4.76
CA VAL A 275 -16.71 -14.80 -3.80
C VAL A 275 -17.93 -14.17 -4.47
N MET A 276 -17.73 -13.13 -5.28
CA MET A 276 -18.85 -12.44 -5.93
C MET A 276 -19.54 -13.34 -6.96
N ILE A 277 -18.78 -14.02 -7.82
CA ILE A 277 -19.33 -14.95 -8.81
C ILE A 277 -20.14 -16.05 -8.11
N PHE A 278 -19.53 -16.72 -7.14
CA PHE A 278 -20.19 -17.82 -6.44
C PHE A 278 -21.39 -17.35 -5.62
N SER A 279 -21.37 -16.14 -5.05
CA SER A 279 -22.54 -15.60 -4.34
C SER A 279 -23.73 -15.27 -5.23
N ASN A 280 -23.48 -15.02 -6.53
CA ASN A 280 -24.51 -14.57 -7.47
C ASN A 280 -25.05 -15.72 -8.33
N ASN A 281 -24.29 -16.81 -8.45
CA ASN A 281 -24.69 -17.99 -9.20
C ASN A 281 -25.51 -18.93 -8.31
N ARG A 282 -26.83 -18.99 -8.56
CA ARG A 282 -27.76 -19.85 -7.80
C ARG A 282 -27.48 -21.35 -7.92
N GLU A 283 -26.69 -21.75 -8.92
CA GLU A 283 -26.26 -23.14 -9.14
C GLU A 283 -25.22 -23.61 -8.12
N PHE A 284 -24.37 -22.69 -7.64
CA PHE A 284 -23.45 -22.99 -6.56
C PHE A 284 -24.20 -22.84 -5.24
N ASN A 285 -24.79 -23.94 -4.77
CA ASN A 285 -25.61 -24.03 -3.57
C ASN A 285 -24.75 -23.89 -2.28
N ILE A 286 -23.93 -22.83 -2.19
CA ILE A 286 -23.04 -22.55 -1.08
C ILE A 286 -23.89 -22.05 0.09
N SER A 287 -23.82 -22.76 1.22
CA SER A 287 -24.53 -22.33 2.42
C SER A 287 -24.06 -20.93 2.85
N ILE A 288 -25.01 -20.12 3.32
CA ILE A 288 -24.72 -18.77 3.84
C ILE A 288 -23.65 -18.83 4.94
N GLN A 289 -23.61 -19.92 5.70
CA GLN A 289 -22.63 -20.15 6.77
C GLN A 289 -21.21 -20.35 6.22
N SER A 290 -21.03 -21.16 5.17
CA SER A 290 -19.72 -21.32 4.52
C SER A 290 -19.21 -20.01 3.93
N PHE A 291 -20.10 -19.23 3.31
CA PHE A 291 -19.78 -17.90 2.80
C PHE A 291 -19.30 -16.96 3.91
N GLN A 292 -20.00 -16.94 5.05
CA GLN A 292 -19.63 -16.10 6.19
C GLN A 292 -18.26 -16.45 6.78
N LEU A 293 -17.88 -17.72 6.77
CA LEU A 293 -16.59 -18.20 7.26
C LEU A 293 -15.43 -17.84 6.31
N MET A 294 -15.65 -17.92 4.99
CA MET A 294 -14.61 -17.67 3.99
C MET A 294 -14.37 -16.17 3.72
N LEU A 295 -15.40 -15.33 3.84
CA LEU A 295 -15.33 -13.91 3.50
C LEU A 295 -14.18 -13.15 4.21
N PRO A 296 -13.93 -13.33 5.53
CA PRO A 296 -12.77 -12.71 6.19
C PRO A 296 -11.43 -13.08 5.57
N ILE A 297 -11.23 -14.36 5.23
CA ILE A 297 -9.99 -14.86 4.60
C ILE A 297 -9.78 -14.13 3.27
N PHE A 298 -10.82 -14.05 2.45
CA PHE A 298 -10.75 -13.41 1.14
C PHE A 298 -10.54 -11.90 1.21
N ILE A 299 -11.12 -11.22 2.19
CA ILE A 299 -10.88 -9.80 2.42
C ILE A 299 -9.46 -9.55 2.91
N PHE A 300 -8.94 -10.36 3.81
CA PHE A 300 -7.56 -10.21 4.30
C PHE A 300 -6.55 -10.54 3.21
N ALA A 301 -6.85 -11.48 2.31
CA ALA A 301 -6.02 -11.77 1.15
C ALA A 301 -5.76 -10.55 0.26
N ILE A 302 -6.71 -9.61 0.14
CA ILE A 302 -6.52 -8.35 -0.60
C ILE A 302 -5.29 -7.59 -0.08
N TYR A 303 -5.13 -7.56 1.25
CA TYR A 303 -4.07 -6.82 1.94
C TYR A 303 -2.73 -7.55 1.96
N PHE A 304 -2.65 -8.78 1.42
CA PHE A 304 -1.37 -9.43 1.21
C PHE A 304 -0.47 -8.63 0.27
N SER A 305 -1.07 -7.91 -0.70
CA SER A 305 -0.35 -7.00 -1.59
C SER A 305 0.40 -5.90 -0.83
N ALA A 306 -0.23 -5.32 0.19
CA ALA A 306 0.36 -4.29 1.05
C ALA A 306 1.62 -4.78 1.80
N ALA A 307 1.69 -6.08 2.11
CA ALA A 307 2.87 -6.69 2.72
C ALA A 307 3.98 -7.04 1.69
N ILE A 308 3.59 -7.40 0.47
CA ILE A 308 4.54 -7.78 -0.59
C ILE A 308 5.18 -6.56 -1.27
N ASN A 309 4.44 -5.46 -1.46
CA ASN A 309 4.92 -4.27 -2.16
C ASN A 309 6.28 -3.76 -1.63
N PRO A 310 6.50 -3.65 -0.30
CA PRO A 310 7.82 -3.37 0.27
C PRO A 310 8.90 -4.38 -0.10
N ILE A 311 8.60 -5.68 -0.04
CA ILE A 311 9.56 -6.75 -0.33
C ILE A 311 10.03 -6.62 -1.78
N ILE A 312 9.10 -6.48 -2.72
CA ILE A 312 9.42 -6.27 -4.14
C ILE A 312 10.25 -4.97 -4.29
N TYR A 313 9.84 -3.88 -3.65
CA TYR A 313 10.59 -2.64 -3.71
C TYR A 313 12.03 -2.82 -3.23
N PHE A 314 12.28 -3.49 -2.11
CA PHE A 314 13.62 -3.66 -1.55
C PHE A 314 14.49 -4.60 -2.38
N VAL A 315 13.98 -5.79 -2.72
CA VAL A 315 14.70 -6.80 -3.52
C VAL A 315 15.17 -6.18 -4.84
N PHE A 316 14.30 -5.42 -5.50
CA PHE A 316 14.62 -4.87 -6.80
C PHE A 316 15.16 -3.42 -6.75
N THR A 317 15.12 -2.69 -5.64
CA THR A 317 15.78 -1.35 -5.56
C THR A 317 17.21 -1.47 -5.03
N ASN A 318 17.56 -2.51 -4.26
CA ASN A 318 18.84 -2.55 -3.53
C ASN A 318 19.64 -3.86 -3.71
N SER A 319 20.62 -3.85 -4.62
CA SER A 319 21.76 -4.79 -4.58
C SER A 319 23.03 -4.14 -4.00
N SER A 320 23.17 -2.81 -4.04
CA SER A 320 24.46 -2.16 -3.72
C SER A 320 24.42 -1.07 -2.63
N LYS A 321 23.27 -0.40 -2.36
CA LYS A 321 23.22 0.70 -1.35
C LYS A 321 22.79 0.24 0.05
N TYR A 322 22.12 -0.91 0.17
CA TYR A 322 21.74 -1.50 1.46
C TYR A 322 22.97 -2.01 2.26
N LYS A 323 23.91 -2.69 1.59
CA LYS A 323 25.16 -3.16 2.22
C LYS A 323 25.97 -2.02 2.85
N ALA A 324 25.99 -0.86 2.20
CA ALA A 324 26.72 0.32 2.68
C ALA A 324 26.07 1.01 3.89
N ILE A 325 24.76 0.84 4.10
CA ILE A 325 24.05 1.49 5.21
C ILE A 325 23.88 0.55 6.39
N LEU A 326 23.68 -0.76 6.16
CA LEU A 326 23.74 -1.75 7.23
C LEU A 326 25.11 -1.68 7.93
N SER A 327 26.21 -1.54 7.16
CA SER A 327 27.54 -1.32 7.73
C SER A 327 27.70 0.04 8.44
N SER A 328 26.96 1.08 8.04
CA SER A 328 26.98 2.38 8.71
C SER A 328 26.24 2.39 10.05
N CYS A 329 25.12 1.65 10.18
CA CYS A 329 24.45 1.50 11.48
C CYS A 329 25.34 0.76 12.49
N PHE A 330 26.12 -0.23 12.05
CA PHE A 330 27.08 -0.94 12.90
C PHE A 330 28.35 -0.13 13.24
N LYS A 331 28.72 0.88 12.43
CA LYS A 331 29.88 1.74 12.71
C LYS A 331 29.63 2.83 13.75
N THR A 332 28.38 3.28 13.91
CA THR A 332 28.04 4.31 14.92
C THR A 332 28.18 3.86 16.38
N GLN A 333 28.52 2.59 16.64
CA GLN A 333 28.67 2.05 18.00
C GLN A 333 30.14 1.88 18.42
N LYS A 334 31.11 2.23 17.56
CA LYS A 334 32.55 2.03 17.85
C LYS A 334 33.36 3.31 18.07
N GLU A 335 32.78 4.49 17.87
CA GLU A 335 33.43 5.79 18.10
C GLU A 335 32.79 6.51 19.30
N THR A 336 32.93 5.93 20.49
CA THR A 336 32.71 6.61 21.77
C THR A 336 33.74 6.12 22.77
N THR A 337 35.01 6.39 22.46
CA THR A 337 36.08 6.42 23.47
C THR A 337 36.85 7.71 23.24
N ILE A 338 36.45 8.72 24.01
CA ILE A 338 37.13 10.01 24.14
C ILE A 338 38.41 9.77 24.94
N PRO A 339 39.61 10.21 24.50
CA PRO A 339 40.69 10.50 25.43
C PRO A 339 40.63 11.97 25.83
N LEU A 340 40.56 12.21 27.14
CA LEU A 340 40.60 13.50 27.79
C LEU A 340 42.05 13.91 28.06
N ASN A 341 42.42 15.14 27.67
CA ASN A 341 43.58 15.96 28.10
C ASN A 341 45.01 15.42 27.80
N THR A 342 46.02 16.24 27.50
CA THR A 342 46.46 17.49 28.17
C THR A 342 47.44 18.29 27.29
N HIS A 343 47.52 19.61 27.57
CA HIS A 343 48.65 20.55 27.40
C HIS A 343 48.94 21.31 26.10
N CYS A 344 48.32 22.49 26.01
CA CYS A 344 48.91 23.84 25.94
C CYS A 344 50.41 24.02 25.55
N SER A 345 50.66 24.78 24.47
CA SER A 345 51.34 26.09 24.44
C SER A 345 52.30 26.32 23.25
N THR A 346 52.18 27.53 22.69
CA THR A 346 53.20 28.40 22.08
C THR A 346 53.63 28.33 20.60
N LEU A 347 53.48 29.51 19.95
CA LEU A 347 54.41 30.22 19.04
C LEU A 347 54.35 30.01 17.51
N GLN A 348 53.53 30.85 16.86
CA GLN A 348 53.92 31.95 15.95
C GLN A 348 55.20 31.83 15.07
N LYS A 349 55.02 31.79 13.73
CA LYS A 349 55.80 32.42 12.62
C LYS A 349 55.22 31.92 11.27
N SER A 350 54.48 32.69 10.47
CA SER A 350 54.87 33.74 9.51
C SER A 350 55.80 33.30 8.34
N ASN A 351 55.20 33.17 7.15
CA ASN A 351 55.62 33.60 5.79
C ASN A 351 56.83 32.98 5.03
N PHE A 352 56.69 33.10 3.69
CA PHE A 352 57.56 32.79 2.52
C PHE A 352 57.48 31.34 1.99
N VAL A 353 57.03 31.00 0.77
CA VAL A 353 57.14 31.55 -0.62
C VAL A 353 58.58 31.57 -1.18
N ASP A 354 58.77 30.66 -2.14
CA ASP A 354 59.67 30.58 -3.30
C ASP A 354 61.19 30.75 -3.15
N SER A 355 61.90 29.67 -3.49
CA SER A 355 62.82 29.57 -4.64
C SER A 355 63.06 28.11 -5.01
#